data_AF-A0A0C9N3E2-F1
#
_entry.id   AF-A0A0C9N3E2-F1
#
_cell.length_a   1.000
_cell.length_b   1.000
_cell.length_c   1.000
_cell.angle_alpha   90.00
_cell.angle_beta   90.00
_cell.angle_gamma   90.00
#
_symmetry.space_group_name_H-M   'P 1'
#
loop_
_entity.id
_entity.type
_entity.pdbx_description
1 polymer ?
#
loop_
_entity_poly.entity_id
_entity_poly.type
_entity_poly.pdbx_seq_one_letter_code
_entity_poly.pdbx_strand_id
1 'polypeptide(L)'
;MTDPLGRVTLADCPPGPFLFDGELCFKTEYRAMVASGPVVDSPTSVRFVTTRYPDAYCMATGEMFWGGTTKHRDRAKLLVMPVTLPIVAAQSTRGPLFLYTGPMTACPGCGSTAWLVGRQSAECGRCGTALDLATPQASQVYA
;
A
#
# COMPACT_ATOMS: atom_id res chain seq x y z
N MET A 1 -16.81 14.44 -12.54
CA MET A 1 -17.70 15.31 -11.74
C MET A 1 -17.52 14.90 -10.30
N THR A 2 -16.73 15.66 -9.56
CA THR A 2 -16.47 15.43 -8.13
C THR A 2 -17.63 16.03 -7.33
N ASP A 3 -18.16 15.27 -6.39
CA ASP A 3 -19.14 15.74 -5.41
C ASP A 3 -18.51 16.87 -4.56
N PRO A 4 -19.25 17.92 -4.10
CA PRO A 4 -18.74 18.98 -3.22
C PRO A 4 -17.98 18.51 -1.98
N LEU A 5 -18.15 17.25 -1.54
CA LEU A 5 -17.41 16.63 -0.43
C LEU A 5 -16.13 15.91 -0.86
N GLY A 6 -15.71 16.04 -2.12
CA GLY A 6 -14.54 15.34 -2.66
C GLY A 6 -14.75 13.84 -2.86
N ARG A 7 -16.01 13.36 -2.82
CA ARG A 7 -16.33 11.95 -3.08
C ARG A 7 -16.20 11.63 -4.56
N VAL A 8 -15.76 10.41 -4.83
CA VAL A 8 -15.62 9.84 -6.17
C VAL A 8 -16.30 8.48 -6.22
N THR A 9 -16.60 7.99 -7.42
CA THR A 9 -17.10 6.61 -7.55
C THR A 9 -16.04 5.63 -7.06
N LEU A 10 -16.44 4.49 -6.52
CA LEU A 10 -15.49 3.44 -6.15
C LEU A 10 -14.64 2.99 -7.34
N ALA A 11 -15.16 3.07 -8.58
CA ALA A 11 -14.39 2.82 -9.80
C ALA A 11 -13.24 3.84 -9.99
N ASP A 12 -13.51 5.14 -9.81
CA ASP A 12 -12.53 6.22 -9.98
C ASP A 12 -11.67 6.48 -8.72
N CYS A 13 -12.02 5.90 -7.57
CA CYS A 13 -11.22 5.98 -6.35
C CYS A 13 -9.82 5.38 -6.60
N PRO A 14 -8.71 6.04 -6.22
CA PRO A 14 -7.40 5.44 -6.32
C PRO A 14 -7.29 4.16 -5.45
N PRO A 15 -6.35 3.25 -5.77
CA PRO A 15 -5.96 2.22 -4.82
C PRO A 15 -5.52 2.86 -3.50
N GLY A 16 -5.88 2.23 -2.39
CA GLY A 16 -5.60 2.77 -1.07
C GLY A 16 -6.83 2.82 -0.16
N PRO A 17 -6.66 3.42 1.03
CA PRO A 17 -7.75 3.57 1.99
C PRO A 17 -8.82 4.55 1.50
N PHE A 18 -10.07 4.26 1.81
CA PHE A 18 -11.22 5.13 1.57
C PHE A 18 -12.24 5.03 2.71
N LEU A 19 -13.10 6.03 2.84
CA LEU A 19 -14.21 6.05 3.78
C LEU A 19 -15.55 5.91 3.05
N PHE A 20 -16.44 5.10 3.64
CA PHE A 20 -17.82 4.94 3.21
C PHE A 20 -18.71 4.85 4.45
N ASP A 21 -19.68 5.77 4.59
CA ASP A 21 -20.57 5.85 5.76
C ASP A 21 -19.86 5.80 7.14
N GLY A 22 -18.66 6.37 7.21
CA GLY A 22 -17.84 6.38 8.43
C GLY A 22 -16.96 5.13 8.64
N GLU A 23 -17.09 4.12 7.79
CA GLU A 23 -16.26 2.92 7.82
C GLU A 23 -15.00 3.05 6.97
N LEU A 24 -13.86 2.63 7.53
CA LEU A 24 -12.58 2.59 6.84
C LEU A 24 -12.46 1.30 6.01
N CYS A 25 -12.25 1.48 4.72
CA CYS A 25 -12.12 0.41 3.73
C CYS A 25 -10.83 0.58 2.90
N PHE A 26 -10.46 -0.44 2.15
CA PHE A 26 -9.28 -0.45 1.29
C PHE A 26 -9.61 -0.95 -0.11
N LYS A 27 -9.23 -0.18 -1.14
CA LYS A 27 -9.31 -0.59 -2.54
C LYS A 27 -7.95 -1.10 -3.00
N THR A 28 -7.89 -2.32 -3.51
CA THR A 28 -6.64 -2.96 -3.94
C THR A 28 -6.32 -2.67 -5.41
N GLU A 29 -5.03 -2.68 -5.76
CA GLU A 29 -4.49 -2.61 -7.11
C GLU A 29 -4.66 -3.90 -7.92
N TYR A 30 -4.72 -5.06 -7.25
CA TYR A 30 -4.62 -6.39 -7.85
C TYR A 30 -5.70 -6.73 -8.88
N ARG A 31 -6.86 -6.08 -8.80
CA ARG A 31 -7.93 -6.30 -9.77
C ARG A 31 -8.24 -5.00 -10.50
N ALA A 32 -7.96 -5.10 -11.78
CA ALA A 32 -8.47 -4.25 -12.83
C ALA A 32 -7.86 -2.86 -12.97
N MET A 33 -6.86 -2.42 -12.20
CA MET A 33 -6.34 -1.06 -12.39
C MET A 33 -5.34 -1.00 -13.54
N VAL A 34 -5.66 -0.25 -14.59
CA VAL A 34 -4.69 0.23 -15.57
C VAL A 34 -4.48 1.72 -15.30
N ALA A 35 -3.22 2.12 -15.17
CA ALA A 35 -2.85 3.52 -15.11
C ALA A 35 -3.21 4.17 -16.46
N SER A 36 -4.24 5.01 -16.48
CA SER A 36 -4.72 5.68 -17.67
C SER A 36 -4.25 7.13 -17.67
N GLY A 37 -2.99 7.36 -18.03
CA GLY A 37 -2.40 8.68 -18.27
C GLY A 37 -2.50 9.70 -17.11
N PRO A 38 -1.89 10.88 -17.31
CA PRO A 38 -2.09 12.01 -16.40
C PRO A 38 -3.52 12.57 -16.53
N VAL A 39 -4.15 12.93 -15.42
CA VAL A 39 -5.44 13.63 -15.41
C VAL A 39 -5.23 15.05 -15.93
N VAL A 40 -6.15 15.53 -16.78
CA VAL A 40 -6.08 16.84 -17.46
C VAL A 40 -5.92 18.03 -16.48
N ASP A 41 -6.38 17.86 -15.24
CA ASP A 41 -6.38 18.88 -14.20
C ASP A 41 -5.22 18.74 -13.18
N SER A 42 -4.41 17.68 -13.29
CA SER A 42 -3.21 17.53 -12.46
C SER A 42 -2.21 16.57 -13.13
N PRO A 43 -1.07 17.07 -13.64
CA PRO A 43 -0.08 16.24 -14.33
C PRO A 43 0.57 15.18 -13.42
N THR A 44 0.39 15.29 -12.10
CA THR A 44 0.86 14.34 -11.09
C THR A 44 -0.20 13.34 -10.64
N SER A 45 -1.49 13.55 -10.95
CA SER A 45 -2.51 12.55 -10.61
C SER A 45 -2.68 11.58 -11.77
N VAL A 46 -2.26 10.33 -11.54
CA VAL A 46 -2.50 9.24 -12.46
C VAL A 46 -3.96 8.82 -12.28
N ARG A 47 -4.72 8.80 -13.37
CA ARG A 47 -6.07 8.24 -13.31
C ARG A 47 -5.96 6.73 -13.27
N PHE A 48 -6.58 6.10 -12.28
CA PHE A 48 -6.72 4.65 -12.23
C PHE A 48 -8.07 4.26 -12.84
N VAL A 49 -8.06 3.43 -13.87
CA VAL A 49 -9.29 2.93 -14.49
C VAL A 49 -9.39 1.44 -14.26
N THR A 50 -10.56 1.00 -13.78
CA THR A 50 -10.85 -0.42 -13.59
C THR A 50 -11.27 -1.08 -14.91
N THR A 51 -10.56 -2.13 -15.36
CA THR A 51 -10.87 -2.97 -16.52
C THR A 51 -12.08 -3.88 -16.34
N ARG A 52 -12.53 -4.14 -15.10
CA ARG A 52 -13.75 -4.89 -14.77
C ARG A 52 -14.49 -4.26 -13.59
N TYR A 53 -14.08 -4.61 -12.37
CA TYR A 53 -14.72 -4.17 -11.13
C TYR A 53 -13.65 -3.90 -10.07
N PRO A 54 -13.81 -2.86 -9.25
CA PRO A 54 -12.89 -2.59 -8.16
C PRO A 54 -12.98 -3.69 -7.11
N ASP A 55 -11.82 -4.19 -6.68
CA ASP A 55 -11.68 -5.01 -5.48
C ASP A 55 -11.47 -4.11 -4.27
N ALA A 56 -12.35 -4.25 -3.28
CA ALA A 56 -12.38 -3.43 -2.10
C ALA A 56 -12.80 -4.26 -0.88
N TYR A 57 -12.23 -3.95 0.28
CA TYR A 57 -12.39 -4.71 1.52
C TYR A 57 -12.63 -3.78 2.71
N CYS A 58 -13.43 -4.23 3.67
CA CYS A 58 -13.62 -3.54 4.95
C CYS A 58 -12.37 -3.79 5.81
N MET A 59 -11.67 -2.73 6.25
CA MET A 59 -10.40 -2.92 6.96
C MET A 59 -10.57 -3.57 8.34
N ALA A 60 -11.72 -3.39 8.99
CA ALA A 60 -11.98 -3.95 10.31
C ALA A 60 -12.14 -5.47 10.30
N THR A 61 -12.69 -6.05 9.23
CA THR A 61 -13.04 -7.48 9.15
C THR A 61 -12.23 -8.25 8.11
N GLY A 62 -11.65 -7.57 7.13
CA GLY A 62 -11.02 -8.20 5.96
C GLY A 62 -12.02 -8.75 4.94
N GLU A 63 -13.33 -8.57 5.16
CA GLU A 63 -14.36 -9.03 4.23
C GLU A 63 -14.46 -8.13 3.01
N MET A 64 -15.01 -8.68 1.92
CA MET A 64 -15.27 -7.90 0.72
C MET A 64 -16.25 -6.76 1.03
N PHE A 65 -15.87 -5.54 0.66
CA PHE A 65 -16.77 -4.40 0.75
C PHE A 65 -17.88 -4.55 -0.28
N TRP A 66 -19.13 -4.38 0.16
CA TRP A 66 -20.32 -4.43 -0.68
C TRP A 66 -21.13 -3.13 -0.65
N GLY A 67 -21.01 -2.32 0.41
CA GLY A 67 -21.70 -1.04 0.56
C GLY A 67 -23.21 -1.13 0.34
N GLY A 68 -23.85 -2.19 0.86
CA GLY A 68 -25.29 -2.45 0.70
C GLY A 68 -25.73 -2.98 -0.67
N THR A 69 -24.79 -3.25 -1.59
CA THR A 69 -25.09 -3.79 -2.93
C THR A 69 -24.79 -5.28 -3.03
N THR A 70 -25.43 -5.98 -3.96
CA THR A 70 -25.14 -7.40 -4.27
C THR A 70 -24.51 -7.59 -5.65
N LYS A 71 -24.46 -6.52 -6.46
CA LYS A 71 -23.97 -6.54 -7.85
C LYS A 71 -22.70 -5.70 -7.96
N HIS A 72 -21.66 -6.27 -8.55
CA HIS A 72 -20.38 -5.58 -8.76
C HIS A 72 -20.50 -4.26 -9.53
N ARG A 73 -21.41 -4.17 -10.50
CA ARG A 73 -21.64 -2.95 -11.29
C ARG A 73 -22.21 -1.81 -10.44
N ASP A 74 -23.09 -2.11 -9.50
CA ASP A 74 -23.70 -1.10 -8.64
C ASP A 74 -22.73 -0.69 -7.53
N ARG A 75 -21.98 -1.66 -6.99
CA ARG A 75 -20.85 -1.41 -6.08
C ARG A 75 -19.84 -0.42 -6.65
N ALA A 76 -19.48 -0.56 -7.93
CA ALA A 76 -18.51 0.31 -8.58
C ALA A 76 -18.96 1.79 -8.67
N LYS A 77 -20.27 2.05 -8.59
CA LYS A 77 -20.86 3.40 -8.65
C LYS A 77 -21.02 4.05 -7.28
N LEU A 78 -20.78 3.32 -6.19
CA LEU A 78 -20.88 3.87 -4.83
C LEU A 78 -19.93 5.05 -4.68
N LEU A 79 -20.42 6.13 -4.06
CA LEU A 79 -19.63 7.30 -3.77
C LEU A 79 -18.82 7.06 -2.49
N VAL A 80 -17.50 7.14 -2.61
CA VAL A 80 -16.54 6.93 -1.53
C VAL A 80 -15.62 8.13 -1.40
N MET A 81 -15.07 8.33 -0.21
CA MET A 81 -14.11 9.40 0.04
C MET A 81 -12.69 8.82 0.11
N PRO A 82 -11.80 9.12 -0.83
CA PRO A 82 -10.43 8.63 -0.78
C PRO A 82 -9.71 9.23 0.43
N VAL A 83 -8.95 8.41 1.15
CA VAL A 83 -8.12 8.88 2.26
C VAL A 83 -6.70 9.10 1.72
N THR A 84 -6.35 10.35 1.50
CA THR A 84 -5.00 10.74 1.13
C THR A 84 -4.14 10.78 2.39
N LEU A 85 -3.51 9.66 2.73
CA LEU A 85 -2.49 9.66 3.77
C LEU A 85 -1.21 10.27 3.18
N PRO A 86 -0.60 11.29 3.82
CA PRO A 86 0.77 11.64 3.49
C PRO A 86 1.64 10.41 3.79
N ILE A 87 2.49 10.02 2.84
CA ILE A 87 3.36 8.81 2.89
C ILE A 87 4.16 8.70 4.20
N VAL A 88 4.33 9.80 4.93
CA VAL A 88 5.04 9.87 6.22
C VAL A 88 4.20 9.35 7.41
N ALA A 89 2.86 9.25 7.31
CA ALA A 89 1.99 8.89 8.43
C ALA A 89 1.75 7.37 8.62
N ALA A 90 2.24 6.52 7.71
CA ALA A 90 2.09 5.07 7.80
C ALA A 90 3.12 4.42 8.74
N GLN A 91 3.29 4.95 9.95
CA GLN A 91 4.03 4.26 11.02
C GLN A 91 3.09 3.28 11.72
N SER A 92 2.80 2.14 11.08
CA SER A 92 2.02 1.08 11.71
C SER A 92 2.83 0.37 12.80
N THR A 93 2.30 0.34 14.01
CA THR A 93 2.94 -0.28 15.18
C THR A 93 2.85 -1.80 15.21
N ARG A 94 2.10 -2.47 14.32
CA ARG A 94 2.07 -3.95 14.19
C ARG A 94 1.70 -4.37 12.75
N GLY A 95 2.61 -5.00 12.02
CA GLY A 95 2.44 -5.53 10.65
C GLY A 95 3.62 -6.41 10.21
N PRO A 96 3.49 -7.25 9.17
CA PRO A 96 4.12 -8.58 9.05
C PRO A 96 5.62 -8.59 8.72
N LEU A 97 6.27 -9.70 9.09
CA LEU A 97 7.69 -10.00 8.85
C LEU A 97 7.90 -10.37 7.38
N PHE A 98 8.53 -9.51 6.60
CA PHE A 98 8.90 -9.78 5.20
C PHE A 98 10.33 -10.32 5.15
N LEU A 99 10.50 -11.58 4.71
CA LEU A 99 11.82 -12.16 4.45
C LEU A 99 12.34 -11.62 3.10
N TYR A 100 13.35 -10.75 3.13
CA TYR A 100 13.99 -10.22 1.92
C TYR A 100 15.30 -10.98 1.62
N THR A 101 15.49 -11.41 0.38
CA THR A 101 16.78 -11.92 -0.14
C THR A 101 17.11 -11.21 -1.44
N GLY A 102 18.02 -10.23 -1.39
CA GLY A 102 18.46 -9.46 -2.55
C GLY A 102 20.00 -9.38 -2.63
N PRO A 103 20.56 -9.30 -3.85
CA PRO A 103 22.00 -9.30 -4.08
C PRO A 103 22.60 -7.92 -3.76
N MET A 104 22.84 -7.65 -2.47
CA MET A 104 23.75 -6.64 -1.88
C MET A 104 23.61 -6.64 -0.34
N THR A 105 23.38 -7.80 0.26
CA THR A 105 23.06 -7.95 1.69
C THR A 105 24.03 -8.93 2.35
N ALA A 106 25.33 -8.80 2.13
CA ALA A 106 26.30 -9.58 2.91
C ALA A 106 26.37 -8.99 4.33
N CYS A 107 26.28 -9.85 5.34
CA CYS A 107 26.43 -9.45 6.72
C CYS A 107 27.85 -8.90 6.95
N PRO A 108 28.02 -7.67 7.46
CA PRO A 108 29.36 -7.11 7.69
C PRO A 108 30.15 -7.91 8.73
N GLY A 109 29.47 -8.66 9.60
CA GLY A 109 30.12 -9.53 10.59
C GLY A 109 30.66 -10.86 10.04
N CYS A 110 30.03 -11.47 9.02
CA CYS A 110 30.38 -12.83 8.59
C CYS A 110 30.25 -13.13 7.09
N GLY A 111 29.85 -12.15 6.27
CA GLY A 111 29.64 -12.28 4.83
C GLY A 111 28.40 -13.08 4.41
N SER A 112 27.67 -13.69 5.35
CA SER A 112 26.44 -14.45 5.05
C SER A 112 25.33 -13.54 4.52
N THR A 113 24.42 -14.10 3.73
CA THR A 113 23.28 -13.39 3.14
C THR A 113 21.94 -13.76 3.78
N ALA A 114 21.96 -14.57 4.85
CA ALA A 114 20.76 -14.97 5.58
C ALA A 114 20.36 -13.91 6.62
N TRP A 115 19.17 -13.32 6.45
CA TRP A 115 18.65 -12.27 7.32
C TRP A 115 17.29 -12.61 7.90
N LEU A 116 17.13 -12.30 9.19
CA LEU A 116 15.87 -12.20 9.91
C LEU A 116 15.50 -10.71 9.97
N VAL A 117 14.61 -10.26 9.09
CA VAL A 117 14.29 -8.82 8.93
C VAL A 117 13.07 -8.45 9.77
N GLY A 118 13.31 -7.83 10.92
CA GLY A 118 12.28 -7.28 11.80
C GLY A 118 11.85 -5.86 11.42
N ARG A 119 11.11 -5.20 12.32
CA ARG A 119 10.58 -3.84 12.08
C ARG A 119 11.63 -2.73 12.21
N GLN A 120 12.62 -2.92 13.07
CA GLN A 120 13.65 -1.91 13.36
C GLN A 120 15.04 -2.37 12.93
N SER A 121 15.25 -3.68 12.76
CA SER A 121 16.55 -4.23 12.44
C SER A 121 16.47 -5.43 11.50
N ALA A 122 17.54 -5.69 10.77
CA ALA A 122 17.82 -6.95 10.12
C ALA A 122 18.92 -7.70 10.88
N GLU A 123 18.63 -8.89 11.40
CA GLU A 123 19.60 -9.71 12.14
C GLU A 123 20.15 -10.82 11.25
N CYS A 124 21.47 -11.01 11.24
CA CYS A 124 22.08 -12.09 10.49
C CYS A 124 21.74 -13.43 11.12
N GLY A 125 21.08 -14.31 10.36
CA GLY A 125 20.69 -15.64 10.82
C GLY A 125 21.87 -16.59 11.08
N ARG A 126 23.12 -16.16 10.82
CA ARG A 126 24.34 -16.94 11.07
C ARG A 126 25.10 -16.50 12.31
N CYS A 127 25.39 -15.21 12.46
CA CYS A 127 26.25 -14.69 13.52
C CYS A 127 25.54 -13.71 14.48
N GLY A 128 24.26 -13.44 14.28
CA GLY A 128 23.47 -12.53 15.13
C GLY A 128 23.79 -11.05 14.96
N THR A 129 24.61 -10.66 13.97
CA THR A 129 24.88 -9.25 13.68
C THR A 129 23.60 -8.55 13.25
N ALA A 130 23.17 -7.55 14.02
CA ALA A 130 21.95 -6.78 13.75
C ALA A 130 22.27 -5.42 13.14
N LEU A 131 21.57 -5.11 12.06
CA LEU A 131 21.65 -3.89 11.28
C LEU A 131 20.40 -3.06 11.52
N ASP A 132 20.56 -1.82 11.97
CA ASP A 132 19.43 -0.88 12.10
C ASP A 132 18.93 -0.47 10.72
N LEU A 133 17.62 -0.63 10.49
CA LEU A 133 16.94 -0.29 9.24
C LEU A 133 16.55 1.19 9.16
N ALA A 134 16.46 1.88 10.31
CA ALA A 134 16.11 3.31 10.35
C ALA A 134 17.29 4.19 9.93
N THR A 135 18.51 3.69 10.09
CA THR A 135 19.73 4.36 9.64
C THR A 135 20.01 3.92 8.20
N PRO A 136 19.96 4.81 7.19
CA PRO A 136 20.37 4.45 5.84
C PRO A 136 21.84 4.04 5.87
N GLN A 137 22.11 2.76 5.67
CA GLN A 137 23.46 2.18 5.73
C GLN A 137 24.32 2.51 4.50
N ALA A 138 23.85 3.47 3.69
CA ALA A 138 24.56 3.98 2.52
C ALA A 138 25.64 4.98 2.95
N SER A 139 26.61 4.54 3.76
CA SER A 139 27.87 5.26 3.97
C SER A 139 28.95 4.45 4.70
N GLN A 140 28.96 3.11 4.57
CA GLN A 140 30.12 2.33 5.01
C GLN A 140 30.70 1.46 3.89
N VAL A 141 31.80 2.01 3.35
CA VAL A 141 32.96 1.33 2.75
C VAL A 141 32.81 0.88 1.29
N TYR A 142 33.06 1.81 0.37
CA TYR A 142 33.97 1.52 -0.73
C TYR A 142 35.37 1.98 -0.30
N ALA A 143 36.27 1.04 -0.08
CA ALA A 143 37.72 1.20 -0.14
C ALA A 143 38.26 0.04 -0.98
#